data_AF-A0A2S6NB17-F1
#
_entry.id   AF-A0A2S6NB17-F1
#
_cell.length_a   1.000
_cell.length_b   1.000
_cell.length_c   1.000
_cell.angle_alpha   90.00
_cell.angle_beta   90.00
_cell.angle_gamma   90.00
#
_symmetry.space_group_name_H-M   'P 1'
#
loop_
_entity.id
_entity.type
_entity.pdbx_description
1 polymer ?
#
loop_
_entity_poly.entity_id
_entity_poly.type
_entity_poly.pdbx_seq_one_letter_code
_entity_poly.pdbx_strand_id
1 'polypeptide(L)'
;MTLRYGFVHATAAALLLIGVSAADAQINPFRSSRQATGLTNDDVARLTEATGRLNQKEPIHVGDAETWSNPTSGNSGKVTVTRLFKYSGMACHGVRYDLTYKAQRPPRSYTASWCRTKAGEWKLKS
;
A
#
# COMPACT_ATOMS: atom_id res chain seq x y z
N MET A 1 52.21 -36.27 30.41
CA MET A 1 52.42 -36.56 28.98
C MET A 1 51.05 -36.72 28.33
N THR A 2 50.65 -35.64 27.66
CA THR A 2 49.45 -35.32 26.85
C THR A 2 48.27 -36.31 26.76
N LEU A 3 47.13 -35.87 27.34
CA LEU A 3 45.78 -36.39 27.14
C LEU A 3 45.22 -36.00 25.75
N ARG A 4 44.43 -36.93 25.20
CA ARG A 4 43.74 -36.87 23.91
C ARG A 4 42.67 -35.76 23.89
N TYR A 5 42.77 -34.81 22.96
CA TYR A 5 41.69 -33.87 22.66
C TYR A 5 40.72 -34.51 21.67
N GLY A 6 39.58 -34.96 22.18
CA GLY A 6 38.43 -35.39 21.40
C GLY A 6 37.69 -34.18 20.81
N PHE A 7 37.27 -34.32 19.56
CA PHE A 7 36.38 -33.41 18.86
C PHE A 7 35.05 -33.24 19.61
N VAL A 8 34.71 -32.01 19.97
CA VAL A 8 33.31 -31.57 20.09
C VAL A 8 33.23 -30.15 19.55
N HIS A 9 32.97 -30.02 18.24
CA HIS A 9 32.61 -28.75 17.64
C HIS A 9 31.19 -28.39 18.10
N ALA A 10 31.07 -27.52 19.10
CA ALA A 10 29.82 -26.89 19.48
C ALA A 10 29.66 -25.58 18.70
N THR A 11 29.21 -25.65 17.44
CA THR A 11 28.78 -24.46 16.68
C THR A 11 27.28 -24.26 16.89
N ALA A 12 26.92 -23.41 17.86
CA ALA A 12 25.57 -22.91 18.02
C ALA A 12 25.27 -21.90 16.90
N ALA A 13 24.52 -22.32 15.89
CA ALA A 13 24.00 -21.43 14.86
C ALA A 13 22.73 -20.74 15.36
N ALA A 14 22.85 -19.52 15.88
CA ALA A 14 21.72 -18.66 16.18
C ALA A 14 21.11 -18.16 14.84
N LEU A 15 20.04 -18.82 14.41
CA LEU A 15 19.26 -18.41 13.23
C LEU A 15 18.56 -17.08 13.54
N LEU A 16 18.99 -16.05 12.82
CA LEU A 16 18.42 -14.71 12.75
C LEU A 16 16.89 -14.77 12.60
N LEU A 17 16.20 -14.12 13.52
CA LEU A 17 14.76 -13.82 13.45
C LEU A 17 14.48 -13.17 12.09
N ILE A 18 13.76 -13.90 11.24
CA ILE A 18 13.20 -13.39 10.01
C ILE A 18 12.16 -12.35 10.43
N GLY A 19 12.55 -11.08 10.44
CA GLY A 19 11.65 -9.96 10.53
C GLY A 19 10.81 -9.94 9.26
N VAL A 20 9.73 -10.73 9.24
CA VAL A 20 8.63 -10.52 8.30
C VAL A 20 7.97 -9.23 8.75
N SER A 21 8.48 -8.10 8.25
CA SER A 21 7.69 -6.88 8.23
C SER A 21 6.43 -7.23 7.46
N ALA A 22 5.30 -7.27 8.16
CA ALA A 22 3.99 -7.41 7.57
C ALA A 22 3.81 -6.22 6.62
N ALA A 23 4.17 -6.41 5.35
CA ALA A 23 3.94 -5.46 4.29
C ALA A 23 2.43 -5.36 4.12
N ASP A 24 1.81 -4.33 4.73
CA ASP A 24 0.51 -3.68 4.46
C ASP A 24 -0.61 -4.49 3.76
N ALA A 25 -0.72 -5.79 4.02
CA ALA A 25 -1.47 -6.70 3.15
C ALA A 25 -3.00 -6.61 3.31
N GLN A 26 -3.55 -5.73 4.15
CA GLN A 26 -4.93 -5.95 4.64
C GLN A 26 -5.94 -4.82 4.45
N ILE A 27 -5.62 -3.70 3.78
CA ILE A 27 -6.64 -2.71 3.43
C ILE A 27 -6.50 -2.29 1.97
N ASN A 28 -7.01 -3.16 1.09
CA ASN A 28 -7.14 -2.87 -0.31
C ASN A 28 -8.61 -2.46 -0.60
N PRO A 29 -8.89 -1.17 -0.85
CA PRO A 29 -10.24 -0.66 -1.15
C PRO A 29 -10.93 -1.36 -2.31
N PHE A 30 -10.14 -2.01 -3.17
CA PHE A 30 -10.53 -2.46 -4.48
C PHE A 30 -10.78 -3.97 -4.55
N ARG A 31 -10.31 -4.75 -3.58
CA ARG A 31 -10.28 -6.23 -3.69
C ARG A 31 -11.66 -6.90 -3.92
N SER A 32 -12.76 -6.26 -3.54
CA SER A 32 -14.13 -6.78 -3.68
C SER A 32 -15.14 -5.73 -4.17
N SER A 33 -14.65 -4.63 -4.73
CA SER A 33 -15.45 -3.43 -4.97
C SER A 33 -15.85 -3.29 -6.45
N ARG A 34 -17.02 -2.70 -6.74
CA ARG A 34 -17.39 -2.30 -8.12
C ARG A 34 -16.35 -1.33 -8.73
N GLN A 35 -15.59 -0.65 -7.88
CA GLN A 35 -14.53 0.28 -8.24
C GLN A 35 -13.30 -0.43 -8.86
N ALA A 36 -13.14 -1.74 -8.66
CA ALA A 36 -12.09 -2.55 -9.28
C ALA A 36 -12.49 -3.21 -10.60
N THR A 37 -13.73 -3.04 -11.07
CA THR A 37 -14.18 -3.64 -12.32
C THR A 37 -13.28 -3.21 -13.48
N GLY A 38 -12.58 -4.17 -14.10
CA GLY A 38 -11.63 -3.91 -15.19
C GLY A 38 -10.17 -3.79 -14.79
N LEU A 39 -9.86 -3.91 -13.50
CA LEU A 39 -8.50 -4.06 -13.00
C LEU A 39 -8.20 -5.53 -12.69
N THR A 40 -6.97 -5.95 -12.99
CA THR A 40 -6.41 -7.23 -12.53
C THR A 40 -5.95 -7.14 -11.08
N ASN A 41 -5.66 -8.27 -10.43
CA ASN A 41 -5.11 -8.25 -9.07
C ASN A 41 -3.77 -7.50 -9.00
N ASP A 42 -2.95 -7.57 -10.05
CA ASP A 42 -1.68 -6.84 -10.13
C ASP A 42 -1.89 -5.33 -10.29
N ASP A 43 -2.88 -4.91 -11.09
CA ASP A 43 -3.26 -3.49 -11.18
C ASP A 43 -3.68 -2.94 -9.83
N VAL A 44 -4.50 -3.73 -9.11
CA VAL A 44 -4.99 -3.36 -7.79
C VAL A 44 -3.84 -3.27 -6.78
N ALA A 45 -2.86 -4.18 -6.83
CA ALA A 45 -1.68 -4.12 -5.97
C ALA A 45 -0.89 -2.83 -6.20
N ARG A 46 -0.60 -2.49 -7.45
CA ARG A 46 0.14 -1.27 -7.83
C ARG A 46 -0.59 0.01 -7.45
N LEU A 47 -1.91 0.03 -7.63
CA LEU A 47 -2.77 1.13 -7.18
C LEU A 47 -2.74 1.29 -5.66
N THR A 48 -2.76 0.18 -4.92
CA THR A 48 -2.67 0.17 -3.45
C THR A 48 -1.31 0.67 -2.99
N GLU A 49 -0.22 0.22 -3.61
CA GLU A 49 1.15 0.70 -3.34
C GLU A 49 1.28 2.21 -3.58
N ALA A 50 0.74 2.72 -4.70
CA ALA A 50 0.74 4.15 -4.98
C ALA A 50 -0.05 4.96 -3.94
N THR A 51 -1.18 4.42 -3.48
CA THR A 51 -1.93 5.02 -2.37
C THR A 51 -1.13 4.99 -1.06
N GLY A 52 -0.44 3.89 -0.77
CA GLY A 52 0.41 3.74 0.40
C GLY A 52 1.54 4.78 0.43
N ARG A 53 2.24 4.97 -0.69
CA ARG A 53 3.27 6.02 -0.83
C ARG A 53 2.67 7.41 -0.59
N LEU A 54 1.50 7.69 -1.16
CA LEU A 54 0.82 8.97 -0.96
C LEU A 54 0.46 9.21 0.51
N ASN A 55 -0.07 8.19 1.20
CA ASN A 55 -0.43 8.25 2.61
C ASN A 55 0.78 8.43 3.55
N GLN A 56 1.97 7.98 3.13
CA GLN A 56 3.21 8.11 3.89
C GLN A 56 3.87 9.49 3.74
N LYS A 57 3.36 10.36 2.85
CA LYS A 57 3.91 11.69 2.63
C LYS A 57 3.66 12.59 3.85
N GLU A 58 4.72 13.19 4.38
CA GLU A 58 4.67 14.09 5.52
C GLU A 58 5.60 15.29 5.26
N PRO A 59 5.09 16.54 5.22
CA PRO A 59 3.68 16.90 5.24
C PRO A 59 2.94 16.55 3.94
N ILE A 60 1.69 16.11 4.06
CA ILE A 60 0.78 15.90 2.93
C ILE A 60 -0.02 17.17 2.63
N HIS A 61 -0.18 17.50 1.35
CA HIS A 61 -0.89 18.68 0.87
C HIS A 61 -1.98 18.33 -0.14
N VAL A 62 -2.96 19.22 -0.28
CA VAL A 62 -3.91 19.16 -1.40
C VAL A 62 -3.14 19.29 -2.72
N GLY A 63 -3.46 18.41 -3.67
CA GLY A 63 -2.78 18.32 -4.95
C GLY A 63 -1.62 17.33 -5.00
N ASP A 64 -1.13 16.84 -3.85
CA ASP A 64 -0.17 15.75 -3.82
C ASP A 64 -0.72 14.53 -4.55
N ALA A 65 0.13 13.89 -5.34
CA ALA A 65 -0.30 12.78 -6.17
C ALA A 65 0.77 11.72 -6.36
N GLU A 66 0.29 10.51 -6.62
CA GLU A 66 1.10 9.35 -6.98
C GLU A 66 0.52 8.72 -8.24
N THR A 67 1.40 8.22 -9.11
CA THR A 67 1.00 7.52 -10.34
C THR A 67 1.36 6.04 -10.24
N TRP A 68 0.62 5.23 -10.98
CA TRP A 68 0.94 3.82 -11.17
C TRP A 68 0.65 3.42 -12.61
N SER A 69 1.35 2.40 -13.07
CA SER A 69 1.12 1.78 -14.37
C SER A 69 1.42 0.29 -14.28
N ASN A 70 0.74 -0.49 -15.11
CA ASN A 70 0.99 -1.91 -15.27
C ASN A 70 1.26 -2.20 -16.75
N PRO A 71 2.50 -2.52 -17.16
CA PRO A 71 2.81 -2.81 -18.56
C PRO A 71 2.13 -4.10 -19.06
N THR A 72 1.84 -5.05 -18.17
CA THR A 72 1.24 -6.34 -18.52
C THR A 72 -0.23 -6.19 -18.93
N SER A 73 -1.02 -5.45 -18.15
CA SER A 73 -2.42 -5.15 -18.47
C SER A 73 -2.56 -3.92 -19.39
N GLY A 74 -1.57 -3.03 -19.37
CA GLY A 74 -1.59 -1.67 -19.94
C GLY A 74 -2.49 -0.69 -19.21
N ASN A 75 -3.05 -1.06 -18.06
CA ASN A 75 -3.82 -0.15 -17.22
C ASN A 75 -2.87 0.80 -16.46
N SER A 76 -3.37 1.99 -16.13
CA SER A 76 -2.62 2.98 -15.35
C SER A 76 -3.56 3.87 -14.57
N GLY A 77 -3.00 4.71 -13.71
CA GLY A 77 -3.79 5.72 -13.02
C GLY A 77 -2.99 6.69 -12.19
N LYS A 78 -3.73 7.63 -11.61
CA LYS A 78 -3.25 8.67 -10.71
C LYS A 78 -4.12 8.72 -9.47
N VAL A 79 -3.50 8.84 -8.30
CA VAL A 79 -4.15 9.07 -7.01
C VAL A 79 -3.79 10.48 -6.57
N THR A 80 -4.76 11.34 -6.29
CA THR A 80 -4.54 12.76 -5.95
C THR A 80 -5.26 13.13 -4.66
N VAL A 81 -4.58 13.82 -3.75
CA VAL A 81 -5.19 14.40 -2.54
C VAL A 81 -6.09 15.57 -2.93
N THR A 82 -7.36 15.51 -2.55
CA THR A 82 -8.36 16.53 -2.89
C THR A 82 -8.70 17.46 -1.74
N ARG A 83 -8.52 17.00 -0.49
CA ARG A 83 -8.81 17.78 0.71
C ARG A 83 -8.07 17.20 1.92
N LEU A 84 -7.77 18.04 2.90
CA LEU A 84 -7.32 17.65 4.23
C LEU A 84 -8.40 18.00 5.24
N PHE A 85 -8.68 17.11 6.20
CA PHE A 85 -9.71 17.33 7.21
C PHE A 85 -9.45 16.50 8.47
N LYS A 86 -10.23 16.73 9.54
CA LYS A 86 -10.24 15.89 10.73
C LYS A 86 -11.59 15.20 10.87
N TYR A 87 -11.58 13.95 11.35
CA TYR A 87 -12.79 13.20 11.66
C TYR A 87 -12.59 12.39 12.94
N SER A 88 -13.44 12.59 13.95
CA SER A 88 -13.31 11.95 15.26
C SER A 88 -11.89 12.06 15.86
N GLY A 89 -11.25 13.22 15.69
CA GLY A 89 -9.88 13.49 16.15
C GLY A 89 -8.76 12.89 15.28
N MET A 90 -9.07 12.10 14.25
CA MET A 90 -8.09 11.55 13.31
C MET A 90 -7.78 12.56 12.21
N ALA A 91 -6.50 12.64 11.81
CA ALA A 91 -6.11 13.32 10.58
C ALA A 91 -6.57 12.50 9.38
N CYS A 92 -7.26 13.13 8.45
CA CYS A 92 -7.80 12.49 7.27
C CYS A 92 -7.51 13.31 6.02
N HIS A 93 -7.50 12.63 4.87
CA HIS A 93 -7.50 13.29 3.58
C HIS A 93 -8.43 12.59 2.60
N GLY A 94 -9.04 13.40 1.73
CA GLY A 94 -9.79 12.91 0.59
C GLY A 94 -8.81 12.60 -0.54
N VAL A 95 -9.06 11.51 -1.25
CA VAL A 95 -8.30 11.14 -2.44
C VAL A 95 -9.25 10.95 -3.61
N ARG A 96 -8.80 11.37 -4.79
CA ARG A 96 -9.41 11.03 -6.07
C ARG A 96 -8.50 10.04 -6.78
N TYR A 97 -9.12 9.01 -7.31
CA TYR A 97 -8.50 8.02 -8.17
C TYR A 97 -8.95 8.27 -9.59
N ASP A 98 -8.01 8.42 -10.51
CA ASP A 98 -8.24 8.52 -11.94
C ASP A 98 -7.62 7.29 -12.61
N LEU A 99 -8.47 6.45 -13.20
CA LEU A 99 -8.10 5.17 -13.80
C LEU A 99 -8.19 5.23 -15.31
N THR A 100 -7.13 4.79 -15.98
CA THR A 100 -7.06 4.63 -17.44
C THR A 100 -6.92 3.16 -17.77
N TYR A 101 -7.82 2.66 -18.63
CA TYR A 101 -7.83 1.27 -19.05
C TYR A 101 -7.25 1.12 -20.46
N LYS A 102 -6.47 0.07 -20.72
CA LYS A 102 -5.98 -0.23 -22.08
C LYS A 102 -7.11 -0.60 -23.04
N ALA A 103 -8.11 -1.33 -22.54
CA ALA A 103 -9.29 -1.71 -23.33
C ALA A 103 -10.09 -0.46 -23.74
N GLN A 104 -11.02 -0.59 -24.72
CA GLN A 104 -11.97 0.48 -25.12
C GLN A 104 -13.01 0.83 -24.04
N ARG A 105 -12.61 0.79 -22.77
CA ARG A 105 -13.42 1.19 -21.62
C ARG A 105 -13.15 2.67 -21.36
N PRO A 106 -14.19 3.47 -21.09
CA PRO A 106 -13.99 4.86 -20.71
C PRO A 106 -13.18 4.93 -19.41
N PRO A 107 -12.30 5.94 -19.26
CA PRO A 107 -11.65 6.23 -17.99
C PRO A 107 -12.67 6.37 -16.87
N ARG A 108 -12.27 5.99 -15.66
CA ARG A 108 -13.13 6.07 -14.48
C ARG A 108 -12.45 6.83 -13.38
N SER A 109 -13.26 7.56 -12.62
CA SER A 109 -12.77 8.24 -11.43
C SER A 109 -13.71 8.03 -10.26
N TYR A 110 -13.13 7.94 -9.08
CA TYR A 110 -13.88 7.82 -7.83
C TYR A 110 -13.08 8.45 -6.71
N THR A 111 -13.76 8.72 -5.61
CA THR A 111 -13.17 9.36 -4.44
C THR A 111 -13.27 8.45 -3.23
N ALA A 112 -12.25 8.47 -2.38
CA ALA A 112 -12.30 7.86 -1.06
C ALA A 112 -11.76 8.83 -0.01
N SER A 113 -11.96 8.50 1.25
CA SER A 113 -11.34 9.22 2.36
C SER A 113 -10.46 8.25 3.14
N TRP A 114 -9.22 8.67 3.40
CA TRP A 114 -8.27 7.94 4.23
C TRP A 114 -8.09 8.68 5.54
N CYS A 115 -8.10 7.96 6.66
CA CYS A 115 -7.91 8.51 7.98
C CYS A 115 -6.79 7.76 8.70
N ARG A 116 -5.88 8.52 9.33
CA ARG A 116 -4.80 8.00 10.16
C ARG A 116 -5.35 7.69 11.54
N THR A 117 -5.35 6.41 11.89
CA THR A 117 -5.77 5.93 13.20
C THR A 117 -4.82 6.42 14.29
N LYS A 118 -5.25 6.28 15.56
CA LYS A 118 -4.39 6.57 16.72
C LYS A 118 -3.12 5.71 16.76
N ALA A 119 -3.15 4.52 16.17
CA ALA A 119 -1.99 3.63 16.02
C ALA A 119 -1.05 4.05 14.88
N GLY A 120 -1.41 5.09 14.11
CA GLY A 120 -0.62 5.58 12.98
C GLY A 120 -0.96 4.92 11.64
N GLU A 121 -1.79 3.87 11.63
CA GLU A 121 -2.23 3.16 10.42
C GLU A 121 -3.21 4.02 9.60
N TRP A 122 -3.12 3.96 8.28
CA TRP A 122 -4.10 4.59 7.39
C TRP A 122 -5.21 3.62 7.02
N LYS A 123 -6.47 4.03 7.22
CA LYS A 123 -7.64 3.23 6.88
C LYS A 123 -8.62 4.00 6.02
N LEU A 124 -9.31 3.30 5.13
CA LEU A 124 -10.46 3.86 4.44
C LEU A 124 -11.56 4.17 5.45
N LYS A 125 -12.09 5.37 5.33
CA LYS A 125 -13.35 5.75 5.96
C LYS A 125 -14.49 5.40 4.99
N SER A 126 -15.40 4.52 5.42
CA SER A 126 -16.72 4.34 4.78
C SER A 126 -17.62 5.55 4.98
#